data_AF-A0A957J649-F1
#
_entry.id   AF-A0A957J649-F1
#
_cell.length_a   1.000
_cell.length_b   1.000
_cell.length_c   1.000
_cell.angle_alpha   90.00
_cell.angle_beta   90.00
_cell.angle_gamma   90.00
#
_symmetry.space_group_name_H-M   'P 1'
#
loop_
_entity.id
_entity.type
_entity.pdbx_description
1 polymer ?
#
loop_
_entity_poly.entity_id
_entity_poly.type
_entity_poly.pdbx_seq_one_letter_code
_entity_poly.pdbx_strand_id
1 'polypeptide(L)'
;EFRAMIFLIPLAQRRHGGDVRDIALGIANAATAVEAQNRIFNLAGSDEWRDSAAVYNRQTLEAAGIGMLPADAFREVNPERDDVWFYEDWVDTSESERVLQYQKHGREAYFELIARRGFSRMALGLIAPIIRRSMVSGSQFRNQAAPDERTMWDYICEVYGCDPATASAPPAGYTLPDLLQE
;
A
#
# COMPACT_ATOMS: atom_id res chain seq x y z
N GLU A 1 -3.49 21.19 -3.32
CA GLU A 1 -3.70 20.24 -4.44
C GLU A 1 -3.50 18.83 -3.94
N PHE A 2 -4.42 17.90 -4.22
CA PHE A 2 -4.25 16.50 -3.83
C PHE A 2 -3.15 15.89 -4.72
N ARG A 3 -1.91 15.85 -4.20
CA ARG A 3 -0.79 15.16 -4.84
C ARG A 3 -1.16 13.68 -4.90
N ALA A 4 -1.21 13.10 -6.11
CA ALA A 4 -1.73 11.75 -6.28
C ALA A 4 -0.73 10.72 -5.70
N MET A 5 -1.01 10.28 -4.47
CA MET A 5 -0.23 9.30 -3.70
C MET A 5 0.17 8.05 -4.50
N ILE A 6 -0.65 7.65 -5.49
CA ILE A 6 -0.37 6.51 -6.37
C ILE A 6 1.00 6.58 -7.06
N PHE A 7 1.48 7.78 -7.42
CA PHE A 7 2.76 7.93 -8.11
C PHE A 7 3.97 7.97 -7.17
N LEU A 8 3.73 8.28 -5.89
CA LEU A 8 4.77 8.30 -4.86
C LEU A 8 5.24 6.90 -4.49
N ILE A 9 4.39 5.89 -4.69
CA ILE A 9 4.68 4.49 -4.40
C ILE A 9 5.43 3.87 -5.58
N PRO A 10 6.68 3.40 -5.38
CA PRO A 10 7.43 2.74 -6.44
C PRO A 10 6.72 1.49 -6.96
N LEU A 11 6.79 1.21 -8.25
CA LEU A 11 6.14 0.02 -8.82
C LEU A 11 6.66 -1.29 -8.25
N ALA A 12 7.94 -1.33 -7.87
CA ALA A 12 8.56 -2.49 -7.23
C ALA A 12 8.24 -2.63 -5.73
N GLN A 13 7.49 -1.68 -5.13
CA GLN A 13 7.20 -1.67 -3.70
C GLN A 13 6.52 -2.97 -3.27
N ARG A 14 7.06 -3.60 -2.22
CA ARG A 14 6.44 -4.74 -1.55
C ARG A 14 5.14 -4.30 -0.90
N ARG A 15 4.07 -5.04 -1.15
CA ARG A 15 2.71 -4.72 -0.73
C ARG A 15 2.05 -5.95 -0.11
N HIS A 16 1.50 -5.82 1.08
CA HIS A 16 0.69 -6.86 1.71
C HIS A 16 -0.74 -6.34 1.93
N GLY A 17 -1.60 -6.64 0.97
CA GLY A 17 -3.01 -6.26 1.07
C GLY A 17 -3.80 -7.16 2.02
N GLY A 18 -5.10 -6.89 2.14
CA GLY A 18 -6.07 -7.74 2.81
C GLY A 18 -7.48 -7.20 2.59
N ASP A 19 -8.49 -8.07 2.71
CA ASP A 19 -9.88 -7.60 2.69
C ASP A 19 -10.20 -6.86 4.00
N VAL A 20 -10.77 -5.66 3.89
CA VAL A 20 -11.09 -4.84 5.06
C VAL A 20 -12.06 -5.52 6.04
N ARG A 21 -12.91 -6.44 5.55
CA ARG A 21 -13.82 -7.22 6.39
C ARG A 21 -13.07 -8.24 7.24
N ASP A 22 -12.00 -8.81 6.71
CA ASP A 22 -11.13 -9.74 7.42
C ASP A 22 -10.34 -9.00 8.49
N ILE A 23 -9.80 -7.82 8.18
CA ILE A 23 -9.11 -6.99 9.18
C ILE A 23 -10.05 -6.61 10.32
N ALA A 24 -11.28 -6.20 10.00
CA ALA A 24 -12.29 -5.90 11.01
C ALA A 24 -12.65 -7.13 11.87
N LEU A 25 -12.75 -8.31 11.26
CA LEU A 25 -13.00 -9.57 11.96
C LEU A 25 -11.84 -9.92 12.90
N GLY A 26 -10.59 -9.74 12.46
CA GLY A 26 -9.40 -9.96 13.29
C GLY A 26 -9.38 -9.07 14.53
N ILE A 27 -9.69 -7.79 14.36
CA ILE A 27 -9.83 -6.83 15.47
C ILE A 27 -10.96 -7.25 16.42
N ALA A 28 -12.12 -7.67 15.90
CA ALA A 28 -13.23 -8.12 16.71
C ALA A 28 -12.91 -9.40 17.49
N ASN A 29 -12.23 -10.37 16.86
CA ASN A 29 -11.83 -11.62 17.49
C ASN A 29 -10.75 -11.37 18.57
N ALA A 30 -9.84 -10.41 18.35
CA ALA A 30 -8.83 -10.04 19.34
C ALA A 30 -9.44 -9.54 20.66
N ALA A 31 -10.62 -8.91 20.62
CA ALA A 31 -11.32 -8.44 21.81
C ALA A 31 -11.83 -9.57 22.73
N THR A 32 -11.92 -10.81 22.22
CA THR A 32 -12.49 -11.94 22.97
C THR A 32 -11.54 -13.13 23.09
N ALA A 33 -10.52 -13.23 22.24
CA ALA A 33 -9.52 -14.29 22.28
C ALA A 33 -8.59 -14.11 23.49
N VAL A 34 -8.65 -15.04 24.45
CA VAL A 34 -7.74 -15.05 25.62
C VAL A 34 -6.28 -15.10 25.17
N GLU A 35 -5.98 -15.90 24.14
CA GLU A 35 -4.64 -15.97 23.56
C GLU A 35 -4.15 -14.65 22.97
N ALA A 36 -5.02 -13.68 22.66
CA ALA A 36 -4.62 -12.39 22.09
C ALA A 36 -4.17 -11.36 23.13
N GLN A 37 -4.36 -11.63 24.43
CA GLN A 37 -4.03 -10.70 25.50
C GLN A 37 -2.53 -10.38 25.55
N ASN A 38 -2.19 -9.09 25.66
CA ASN A 38 -0.82 -8.58 25.76
C ASN A 38 0.11 -8.99 24.59
N ARG A 39 -0.45 -9.17 23.39
CA ARG A 39 0.31 -9.53 22.19
C ARG A 39 0.13 -8.48 21.10
N ILE A 40 1.13 -8.42 20.21
CA ILE A 40 1.12 -7.59 19.02
C ILE A 40 1.00 -8.53 17.83
N PHE A 41 0.07 -8.24 16.92
CA PHE A 41 -0.14 -9.02 15.71
C PHE A 41 -0.04 -8.13 14.48
N ASN A 42 0.63 -8.63 13.46
CA ASN A 42 0.51 -8.10 12.11
C ASN A 42 -0.78 -8.61 11.47
N LEU A 43 -1.60 -7.70 10.93
CA LEU A 43 -2.83 -8.07 10.24
C LEU A 43 -2.71 -7.76 8.75
N ALA A 44 -2.89 -8.79 7.93
CA ALA A 44 -2.96 -8.70 6.48
C ALA A 44 -3.70 -9.91 5.91
N GLY A 45 -3.90 -9.96 4.60
CA GLY A 45 -4.49 -11.12 3.92
C GLY A 45 -3.58 -12.35 3.95
N SER A 46 -4.08 -13.45 3.40
CA SER A 46 -3.25 -14.64 3.13
C SER A 46 -2.12 -14.32 2.13
N ASP A 47 -1.22 -15.26 1.88
CA ASP A 47 -0.11 -15.11 0.91
C ASP A 47 -0.55 -14.66 -0.49
N GLU A 48 -1.81 -14.93 -0.88
CA GLU A 48 -2.39 -14.43 -2.12
C GLU A 48 -2.37 -12.90 -2.21
N TRP A 49 -2.39 -12.19 -1.08
CA TRP A 49 -2.37 -10.74 -1.00
C TRP A 49 -0.97 -10.12 -1.01
N ARG A 50 0.10 -10.93 -1.00
CA ARG A 50 1.48 -10.47 -1.09
C ARG A 50 1.86 -10.28 -2.55
N ASP A 51 2.17 -9.04 -2.92
CA ASP A 51 2.61 -8.72 -4.28
C ASP A 51 3.41 -7.41 -4.33
N SER A 52 3.76 -6.97 -5.53
CA SER A 52 4.27 -5.63 -5.80
C SER A 52 3.14 -4.62 -6.04
N ALA A 53 3.43 -3.33 -5.82
CA ALA A 53 2.53 -2.25 -6.21
C ALA A 53 2.21 -2.27 -7.71
N ALA A 54 3.12 -2.72 -8.57
CA ALA A 54 2.89 -2.87 -10.01
C ALA A 54 1.75 -3.84 -10.34
N VAL A 55 1.76 -5.03 -9.73
CA VAL A 55 0.73 -6.04 -9.97
C VAL A 55 -0.60 -5.59 -9.39
N TYR A 56 -0.59 -5.05 -8.16
CA TYR A 56 -1.80 -4.52 -7.54
C TYR A 56 -2.43 -3.37 -8.35
N ASN A 57 -1.64 -2.40 -8.79
CA ASN A 57 -2.11 -1.26 -9.58
C ASN A 57 -2.66 -1.73 -10.94
N ARG A 58 -1.97 -2.67 -11.60
CA ARG A 58 -2.43 -3.27 -12.85
C ARG A 58 -3.79 -3.94 -12.66
N GLN A 59 -3.90 -4.87 -11.72
CA GLN A 59 -5.15 -5.61 -11.45
C GLN A 59 -6.29 -4.66 -11.09
N THR A 60 -6.03 -3.66 -10.24
CA THR A 60 -7.02 -2.65 -9.83
C THR A 60 -7.50 -1.81 -11.01
N LEU A 61 -6.58 -1.23 -11.78
CA LEU A 61 -6.90 -0.33 -12.90
C LEU A 61 -7.53 -1.08 -14.08
N GLU A 62 -7.09 -2.30 -14.36
CA GLU A 62 -7.70 -3.17 -15.38
C GLU A 62 -9.09 -3.64 -14.95
N ALA A 63 -9.28 -4.01 -13.67
CA ALA A 63 -10.60 -4.33 -13.14
C ALA A 63 -11.56 -3.14 -13.22
N ALA A 64 -11.06 -1.91 -13.03
CA ALA A 64 -11.83 -0.68 -13.20
C ALA A 64 -12.09 -0.29 -14.66
N GLY A 65 -11.42 -0.92 -15.64
CA GLY A 65 -11.52 -0.59 -17.06
C GLY A 65 -10.63 0.56 -17.53
N ILE A 66 -9.73 1.07 -16.68
CA ILE A 66 -8.82 2.19 -17.01
C ILE A 66 -7.56 1.67 -17.71
N GLY A 67 -7.07 0.50 -17.29
CA GLY A 67 -5.79 -0.04 -17.72
C GLY A 67 -4.59 0.64 -17.03
N MET A 68 -3.44 -0.02 -17.07
CA MET A 68 -2.24 0.41 -16.37
C MET A 68 -1.72 1.79 -16.86
N LEU A 69 -1.12 2.54 -15.93
CA LEU A 69 -0.44 3.82 -16.20
C LEU A 69 1.00 3.58 -16.68
N PRO A 70 1.60 4.52 -17.44
CA PRO A 70 3.01 4.45 -17.84
C PRO A 70 3.95 4.29 -16.64
N ALA A 71 4.99 3.46 -16.77
CA ALA A 71 5.90 3.16 -15.66
C ALA A 71 6.73 4.38 -15.24
N ASP A 72 7.11 5.22 -16.20
CA ASP A 72 7.83 6.49 -15.98
C ASP A 72 7.01 7.53 -15.22
N ALA A 73 5.72 7.29 -14.98
CA ALA A 73 4.88 8.14 -14.14
C ALA A 73 5.08 7.87 -12.64
N PHE A 74 5.73 6.77 -12.27
CA PHE A 74 5.90 6.36 -10.88
C PHE A 74 7.30 6.71 -10.40
N ARG A 75 7.40 6.94 -9.09
CA ARG A 75 8.66 7.18 -8.42
C ARG A 75 9.61 5.98 -8.57
N GLU A 76 10.84 6.25 -8.98
CA GLU A 76 11.94 5.31 -8.87
C GLU A 76 12.77 5.65 -7.62
N VAL A 77 13.20 4.63 -6.88
CA VAL A 77 13.99 4.76 -5.65
C VAL A 77 15.21 3.86 -5.70
N ASN A 78 16.20 4.17 -4.88
CA ASN A 78 17.40 3.35 -4.76
C ASN A 78 17.06 2.02 -4.05
N PRO A 79 17.25 0.85 -4.69
CA PRO A 79 16.90 -0.43 -4.09
C PRO A 79 17.78 -0.82 -2.90
N GLU A 80 18.96 -0.20 -2.75
CA GLU A 80 19.90 -0.48 -1.65
C GLU A 80 19.59 0.33 -0.38
N ARG A 81 18.64 1.27 -0.43
CA ARG A 81 18.22 2.09 0.70
C ARG A 81 16.81 1.76 1.11
N ASP A 82 16.61 1.23 2.30
CA ASP A 82 15.29 0.83 2.79
C ASP A 82 14.41 2.04 3.15
N ASP A 83 15.00 3.10 3.70
CA ASP A 83 14.32 4.29 4.23
C ASP A 83 13.67 5.20 3.17
N VAL A 84 13.98 4.99 1.89
CA VAL A 84 13.37 5.72 0.77
C VAL A 84 12.13 5.04 0.18
N TRP A 85 11.92 3.76 0.50
CA TRP A 85 10.72 3.02 0.10
C TRP A 85 9.49 3.55 0.84
N PHE A 86 8.31 3.17 0.35
CA PHE A 86 7.07 3.42 1.05
C PHE A 86 6.99 2.52 2.29
N TYR A 87 6.31 2.98 3.35
CA TYR A 87 6.24 2.30 4.66
C TYR A 87 5.52 0.94 4.67
N GLU A 88 5.05 0.47 3.53
CA GLU A 88 4.31 -0.79 3.41
C GLU A 88 5.27 -1.93 3.07
N ASP A 89 5.08 -3.10 3.67
CA ASP A 89 5.89 -4.28 3.36
C ASP A 89 5.09 -5.57 3.59
N TRP A 90 5.69 -6.71 3.26
CA TRP A 90 5.21 -8.03 3.65
C TRP A 90 5.42 -8.25 5.14
N VAL A 91 4.40 -8.84 5.76
CA VAL A 91 4.37 -9.11 7.19
C VAL A 91 3.99 -10.56 7.43
N ASP A 92 4.55 -11.19 8.45
CA ASP A 92 4.13 -12.53 8.86
C ASP A 92 2.77 -12.48 9.57
N THR A 93 1.78 -13.14 8.97
CA THR A 93 0.41 -13.25 9.51
C THR A 93 0.14 -14.60 10.14
N SER A 94 1.08 -15.55 10.14
CA SER A 94 0.87 -16.95 10.55
C SER A 94 0.30 -17.04 11.96
N GLU A 95 0.89 -16.30 12.89
CA GLU A 95 0.46 -16.29 14.29
C GLU A 95 -0.88 -15.56 14.47
N SER A 96 -1.05 -14.41 13.80
CA SER A 96 -2.29 -13.64 13.83
C SER A 96 -3.47 -14.46 13.32
N GLU A 97 -3.30 -15.18 12.21
CA GLU A 97 -4.36 -15.99 11.64
C GLU A 97 -4.64 -17.19 12.54
N ARG A 98 -3.62 -17.87 13.07
CA ARG A 98 -3.82 -18.98 14.03
C ARG A 98 -4.68 -18.56 15.22
N VAL A 99 -4.44 -17.38 15.79
CA VAL A 99 -5.12 -16.91 17.01
C VAL A 99 -6.48 -16.27 16.70
N LEU A 100 -6.53 -15.43 15.66
CA LEU A 100 -7.67 -14.57 15.38
C LEU A 100 -8.59 -15.11 14.29
N GLN A 101 -8.14 -16.09 13.50
CA GLN A 101 -8.95 -16.84 12.52
C GLN A 101 -9.78 -15.91 11.62
N TYR A 102 -9.16 -14.92 11.00
CA TYR A 102 -9.82 -13.77 10.39
C TYR A 102 -9.76 -13.74 8.86
N GLN A 103 -8.82 -14.46 8.25
CA GLN A 103 -8.64 -14.50 6.79
C GLN A 103 -9.74 -15.36 6.15
N LYS A 104 -10.80 -14.74 5.62
CA LYS A 104 -11.98 -15.40 5.04
C LYS A 104 -12.20 -15.08 3.56
N HIS A 105 -11.62 -13.99 3.06
CA HIS A 105 -11.83 -13.53 1.69
C HIS A 105 -10.54 -13.61 0.87
N GLY A 106 -10.62 -14.34 -0.25
CA GLY A 106 -9.54 -14.42 -1.23
C GLY A 106 -9.40 -13.14 -2.07
N ARG A 107 -8.20 -12.93 -2.62
CA ARG A 107 -7.86 -11.73 -3.39
C ARG A 107 -8.67 -11.62 -4.69
N GLU A 108 -8.96 -12.75 -5.34
CA GLU A 108 -9.70 -12.78 -6.60
C GLU A 108 -11.11 -12.19 -6.45
N ALA A 109 -11.84 -12.59 -5.41
CA ALA A 109 -13.20 -12.10 -5.13
C ALA A 109 -13.25 -10.57 -4.95
N TYR A 110 -12.18 -9.98 -4.40
CA TYR A 110 -12.05 -8.52 -4.29
C TYR A 110 -11.95 -7.84 -5.65
N PHE A 111 -11.10 -8.35 -6.56
CA PHE A 111 -10.98 -7.79 -7.91
C PHE A 111 -12.21 -8.05 -8.78
N GLU A 112 -12.89 -9.19 -8.58
CA GLU A 112 -14.19 -9.42 -9.20
C GLU A 112 -15.21 -8.38 -8.76
N LEU A 113 -15.24 -8.00 -7.47
CA LEU A 113 -16.14 -6.95 -6.98
C LEU A 113 -15.86 -5.61 -7.66
N ILE A 114 -14.59 -5.26 -7.87
CA ILE A 114 -14.21 -4.06 -8.64
C ILE A 114 -14.67 -4.17 -10.09
N ALA A 115 -14.53 -5.35 -10.69
CA ALA A 115 -14.92 -5.61 -12.07
C ALA A 115 -16.44 -5.61 -12.29
N ARG A 116 -17.25 -5.93 -11.26
CA ARG A 116 -18.73 -6.03 -11.28
C ARG A 116 -19.45 -4.67 -11.39
N ARG A 117 -18.92 -3.76 -12.20
CA ARG A 117 -19.43 -2.41 -12.44
C ARG A 117 -20.27 -2.27 -13.73
N GLY A 118 -20.55 -3.38 -14.43
CA GLY A 118 -21.49 -3.42 -15.56
C GLY A 118 -21.20 -2.36 -16.63
N PHE A 119 -22.24 -1.63 -17.06
CA PHE A 119 -22.14 -0.57 -18.08
C PHE A 119 -21.12 0.52 -17.72
N SER A 120 -20.94 0.82 -16.42
CA SER A 120 -19.99 1.85 -15.99
C SER A 120 -18.53 1.45 -16.25
N ARG A 121 -18.19 0.15 -16.19
CA ARG A 121 -16.85 -0.33 -16.59
C ARG A 121 -16.60 -0.10 -18.09
N MET A 122 -17.60 -0.39 -18.93
CA MET A 122 -17.48 -0.17 -20.37
C MET A 122 -17.36 1.32 -20.71
N ALA A 123 -18.17 2.17 -20.07
CA ALA A 123 -18.08 3.62 -20.21
C ALA A 123 -16.69 4.15 -19.78
N LEU A 124 -16.17 3.68 -18.64
CA LEU A 124 -14.82 4.02 -18.17
C LEU A 124 -13.75 3.56 -19.17
N GLY A 125 -13.90 2.39 -19.78
CA GLY A 125 -13.01 1.90 -20.84
C GLY A 125 -12.91 2.84 -22.04
N LEU A 126 -14.03 3.44 -22.46
CA LEU A 126 -14.05 4.40 -23.58
C LEU A 126 -13.31 5.70 -23.26
N ILE A 127 -13.48 6.22 -22.04
CA ILE A 127 -12.81 7.45 -21.60
C ILE A 127 -11.45 7.19 -20.92
N ALA A 128 -11.02 5.94 -20.83
CA ALA A 128 -9.80 5.54 -20.14
C ALA A 128 -8.54 6.28 -20.59
N PRO A 129 -8.30 6.55 -21.90
CA PRO A 129 -7.14 7.33 -22.32
C PRO A 129 -7.13 8.75 -21.74
N ILE A 130 -8.30 9.39 -21.62
CA ILE A 130 -8.44 10.73 -21.04
C ILE A 130 -8.17 10.67 -19.54
N ILE A 131 -8.74 9.69 -18.84
CA ILE A 131 -8.50 9.46 -17.40
C ILE A 131 -7.01 9.25 -17.16
N ARG A 132 -6.36 8.35 -17.90
CA ARG A 132 -4.92 8.07 -17.77
C ARG A 132 -4.09 9.32 -18.00
N ARG A 133 -4.37 10.09 -19.06
CA ARG A 133 -3.65 11.33 -19.34
C ARG A 133 -3.83 12.37 -18.24
N SER A 134 -5.04 12.49 -17.68
CA SER A 134 -5.34 13.37 -16.55
C SER A 134 -4.57 12.93 -15.30
N MET A 135 -4.61 11.65 -14.93
CA MET A 135 -3.86 11.13 -13.79
C MET A 135 -2.35 11.39 -13.94
N VAL A 136 -1.76 11.01 -15.07
CA VAL A 136 -0.31 11.12 -15.31
C VAL A 136 0.14 12.59 -15.44
N SER A 137 -0.78 13.53 -15.68
CA SER A 137 -0.45 14.96 -15.64
C SER A 137 -0.12 15.46 -14.22
N GLY A 138 -0.61 14.76 -13.19
CA GLY A 138 -0.29 15.04 -11.79
C GLY A 138 0.96 14.31 -11.27
N SER A 139 1.64 13.51 -12.11
CA SER A 139 2.88 12.84 -11.71
C SER A 139 4.07 13.81 -11.72
N GLN A 140 4.81 13.83 -10.62
CA GLN A 140 6.07 14.57 -10.46
C GLN A 140 7.30 13.77 -10.91
N PHE A 141 7.14 12.47 -11.16
CA PHE A 141 8.22 11.54 -11.45
C PHE A 141 8.43 11.30 -12.93
N ARG A 142 7.63 11.97 -13.79
CA ARG A 142 7.76 11.81 -15.23
C ARG A 142 9.14 12.22 -15.71
N ASN A 143 9.80 11.31 -16.44
CA ASN A 143 11.17 11.49 -16.94
C ASN A 143 12.19 11.76 -15.82
N GLN A 144 12.01 11.11 -14.68
CA GLN A 144 12.99 11.12 -13.59
C GLN A 144 14.37 10.68 -14.12
N ALA A 145 15.38 11.54 -13.94
CA ALA A 145 16.72 11.31 -14.50
C ALA A 145 17.58 10.37 -13.65
N ALA A 146 17.27 10.25 -12.35
CA ALA A 146 17.97 9.41 -11.37
C ALA A 146 16.99 9.02 -10.24
N PRO A 147 17.23 7.89 -9.54
CA PRO A 147 16.41 7.47 -8.40
C PRO A 147 16.25 8.57 -7.34
N ASP A 148 15.07 8.63 -6.72
CA ASP A 148 14.72 9.67 -5.75
C ASP A 148 15.13 9.21 -4.35
N GLU A 149 16.08 9.95 -3.79
CA GLU A 149 16.73 9.68 -2.51
C GLU A 149 15.96 10.24 -1.30
N ARG A 150 14.82 10.93 -1.53
CA ARG A 150 13.97 11.47 -0.46
C ARG A 150 13.28 10.36 0.34
N THR A 151 13.23 10.49 1.65
CA THR A 151 12.45 9.62 2.53
C THR A 151 10.96 10.02 2.51
N MET A 152 10.10 9.15 3.05
CA MET A 152 8.70 9.53 3.27
C MET A 152 8.54 10.71 4.24
N TRP A 153 9.47 10.86 5.19
CA TRP A 153 9.49 11.99 6.10
C TRP A 153 9.78 13.31 5.40
N ASP A 154 10.62 13.32 4.35
CA ASP A 154 10.85 14.51 3.53
C ASP A 154 9.55 14.99 2.87
N TYR A 155 8.77 14.07 2.31
CA TYR A 155 7.46 14.38 1.71
C TYR A 155 6.42 14.86 2.72
N ILE A 156 6.35 14.18 3.87
CA ILE A 156 5.42 14.54 4.95
C ILE A 156 5.77 15.94 5.47
N CYS A 157 7.04 16.20 5.76
CA CYS A 157 7.48 17.47 6.31
C CYS A 157 7.43 18.63 5.32
N GLU A 158 7.54 18.39 4.01
CA GLU A 158 7.25 19.40 2.99
C GLU A 158 5.80 19.90 3.09
N VAL A 159 4.84 19.02 3.41
CA VAL A 159 3.42 19.37 3.52
C VAL A 159 3.10 20.02 4.87
N TYR A 160 3.66 19.49 5.97
CA TYR A 160 3.32 19.91 7.33
C TYR A 160 4.27 20.95 7.94
N GLY A 161 5.37 21.29 7.26
CA GLY A 161 6.36 22.27 7.73
C GLY A 161 7.15 21.78 8.95
N CYS A 162 7.54 20.50 8.98
CA CYS A 162 8.40 19.94 10.02
C CYS A 162 9.84 19.73 9.54
N ASP A 163 10.72 19.36 10.47
CA ASP A 163 12.07 18.88 10.17
C ASP A 163 12.08 17.34 10.07
N PRO A 164 12.47 16.75 8.92
CA PRO A 164 12.47 15.30 8.72
C PRO A 164 13.35 14.54 9.73
N ALA A 165 14.50 15.10 10.11
CA ALA A 165 15.40 14.46 11.07
C ALA A 165 14.76 14.35 12.46
N THR A 166 14.06 15.40 12.88
CA THR A 166 13.31 15.39 14.15
C THR A 166 12.07 14.48 14.06
N ALA A 167 11.36 14.48 12.94
CA ALA A 167 10.11 13.72 12.78
C ALA A 167 10.31 12.20 12.68
N SER A 168 11.44 11.77 12.11
CA SER A 168 11.82 10.37 11.98
C SER A 168 12.43 9.77 13.25
N ALA A 169 12.86 10.61 14.20
CA ALA A 169 13.47 10.15 15.43
C ALA A 169 12.42 9.50 16.35
N PRO A 170 12.71 8.32 16.95
CA PRO A 170 11.84 7.77 17.98
C PRO A 170 11.70 8.75 19.15
N PRO A 171 10.54 8.83 19.80
CA PRO A 171 10.36 9.67 20.98
C PRO A 171 11.41 9.35 22.05
N ALA A 172 11.89 10.38 22.76
CA ALA A 172 12.83 10.18 23.85
C ALA A 172 12.28 9.19 24.89
N GLY A 173 12.99 8.09 25.13
CA GLY A 173 12.58 7.03 26.05
C GLY A 173 11.68 5.95 25.43
N TYR A 174 11.40 5.99 24.13
CA TYR A 174 10.72 4.91 23.41
C TYR A 174 11.74 3.91 22.87
N THR A 175 11.69 2.68 23.35
CA THR A 175 12.42 1.54 22.79
C THR A 175 11.47 0.79 21.87
N LEU A 176 11.85 0.59 20.60
CA LEU A 176 11.09 -0.26 19.69
C LEU A 176 10.98 -1.66 20.31
N PRO A 177 9.77 -2.23 20.43
CA PRO A 177 9.61 -3.62 20.82
C PRO A 177 10.49 -4.54 19.95
N ASP A 178 11.05 -5.60 20.53
CA ASP A 178 11.94 -6.53 19.82
C ASP A 178 11.34 -7.07 18.51
N LEU A 179 10.00 -7.12 18.42
CA LEU A 179 9.22 -7.50 17.23
C LEU A 179 9.33 -6.54 16.03
N LEU A 180 9.90 -5.35 16.21
CA LEU A 180 10.07 -4.33 15.15
C LEU A 180 11.55 -4.01 14.87
N GLN A 181 12.47 -4.87 15.31
CA GLN A 181 13.92 -4.70 15.14
C GLN A 181 14.51 -5.58 14.02
N GLU A 182 13.68 -6.29 13.26
CA GLU A 182 14.06 -7.03 12.04
C GLU A 182 13.79 -6.20 10.78
#